data_AF-A0A9D5Q420-F1
#
_entry.id   AF-A0A9D5Q420-F1
#
_cell.length_a   1.000
_cell.length_b   1.000
_cell.length_c   1.000
_cell.angle_alpha   90.00
_cell.angle_beta   90.00
_cell.angle_gamma   90.00
#
_symmetry.space_group_name_H-M   'P 1'
#
loop_
_entity.id
_entity.type
_entity.pdbx_description
1 polymer ?
#
loop_
_entity_poly.entity_id
_entity_poly.type
_entity_poly.pdbx_seq_one_letter_code
_entity_poly.pdbx_strand_id
1 'polypeptide(L)'
;MAKCHHEPIYRRVLRDAFVQSWKEKRFWLIAAFAGALLSGSVYDVLLRGIPKGGPPTEPSFIGSLIPLWNQFMAGWSSYNMVDLVLGSLNALIITGFVLVITFALFAISVIAQGTLVYAINTNHRKKTLRVRDALTVGARALWPVLVLNLIALAVLLATRGLIGITLSILLTNESAVLYLLYLLSFVLFVGIGSITIVIQIFALNGMILQGATLAQAIARGWEVFRRHWVVTVETIAMLFVISVGATILAFALGMILSVPYFIMAMVAIASFASPALWSIVTIVFMIVYFLILLALFGYTVQLHYTTWTLMFRKLGEGGVLPKLHRLTRAFIHQTHVPGS
;
A
#
# COMPACT_ATOMS: atom_id res chain seq x y z
N MET A 1 -32.11 13.93 27.83
CA MET A 1 -31.90 13.52 26.41
C MET A 1 -30.82 14.40 25.81
N ALA A 2 -29.60 13.87 25.63
CA ALA A 2 -28.51 14.62 25.01
C ALA A 2 -28.84 14.84 23.52
N LYS A 3 -28.81 16.10 23.08
CA LYS A 3 -28.87 16.43 21.65
C LYS A 3 -27.69 15.75 20.96
N CYS A 4 -27.94 14.67 20.22
CA CYS A 4 -26.97 14.12 19.29
C CYS A 4 -26.72 15.18 18.22
N HIS A 5 -25.73 16.04 18.41
CA HIS A 5 -25.21 16.88 17.34
C HIS A 5 -24.55 15.96 16.32
N HIS A 6 -25.23 15.76 15.19
CA HIS A 6 -24.77 14.94 14.08
C HIS A 6 -23.68 15.69 13.30
N GLU A 7 -22.50 15.86 13.89
CA GLU A 7 -21.34 16.35 13.15
C GLU A 7 -20.95 15.34 12.04
N PRO A 8 -20.58 15.79 10.84
CA PRO A 8 -20.11 14.91 9.78
C PRO A 8 -18.77 14.27 10.18
N ILE A 9 -18.85 13.05 10.71
CA ILE A 9 -17.73 12.30 11.29
C ILE A 9 -16.51 12.24 10.36
N TYR A 10 -16.72 11.97 9.07
CA TYR A 10 -15.66 11.89 8.06
C TYR A 10 -14.88 13.18 7.90
N ARG A 11 -15.56 14.34 7.86
CA ARG A 11 -14.89 15.61 7.62
C ARG A 11 -13.90 15.88 8.75
N ARG A 12 -14.31 15.57 9.98
CA ARG A 12 -13.46 15.69 11.15
C ARG A 12 -12.34 14.65 11.14
N VAL A 13 -12.64 13.38 10.88
CA VAL A 13 -11.60 12.32 10.82
C VAL A 13 -10.56 12.62 9.76
N LEU A 14 -10.97 12.95 8.53
CA LEU A 14 -10.04 13.28 7.46
C LEU A 14 -9.25 14.54 7.78
N ARG A 15 -9.91 15.62 8.24
CA ARG A 15 -9.19 16.84 8.64
C ARG A 15 -8.13 16.56 9.71
N ASP A 16 -8.51 15.81 10.75
CA ASP A 16 -7.60 15.44 11.83
C ASP A 16 -6.46 14.56 11.29
N ALA A 17 -6.75 13.63 10.39
CA ALA A 17 -5.75 12.79 9.73
C ALA A 17 -4.79 13.60 8.86
N PHE A 18 -5.28 14.55 8.06
CA PHE A 18 -4.46 15.47 7.26
C PHE A 18 -3.52 16.28 8.15
N VAL A 19 -4.07 16.92 9.19
CA VAL A 19 -3.28 17.75 10.12
C VAL A 19 -2.24 16.90 10.85
N GLN A 20 -2.61 15.72 11.32
CA GLN A 20 -1.70 14.82 12.03
C GLN A 20 -0.61 14.28 11.11
N SER A 21 -0.96 13.81 9.91
CA SER A 21 0.01 13.32 8.92
C SER A 21 0.99 14.39 8.47
N TRP A 22 0.55 15.64 8.34
CA TRP A 22 1.41 16.75 7.93
C TRP A 22 2.36 17.21 9.05
N LYS A 23 1.85 17.31 10.29
CA LYS A 23 2.64 17.76 11.45
C LYS A 23 3.74 16.75 11.82
N GLU A 24 3.45 15.48 11.66
CA GLU A 24 4.30 14.39 12.16
C GLU A 24 5.24 13.83 11.07
N LYS A 25 6.03 14.71 10.44
CA LYS A 25 6.95 14.36 9.31
C LYS A 25 7.97 13.30 9.65
N ARG A 26 8.36 13.18 10.92
CA ARG A 26 9.29 12.15 11.43
C ARG A 26 8.80 10.73 11.19
N PHE A 27 7.50 10.52 11.00
CA PHE A 27 6.92 9.20 10.71
C PHE A 27 6.76 8.93 9.21
N TRP A 28 7.07 9.88 8.31
CA TRP A 28 6.92 9.65 6.86
C TRP A 28 7.80 8.50 6.37
N LEU A 29 9.03 8.40 6.85
CA LEU A 29 9.92 7.30 6.50
C LEU A 29 9.40 5.96 7.05
N ILE A 30 8.91 5.95 8.30
CA ILE A 30 8.29 4.77 8.91
C ILE A 30 7.03 4.37 8.11
N ALA A 31 6.21 5.33 7.70
CA ALA A 31 5.03 5.09 6.89
C ALA A 31 5.40 4.57 5.49
N ALA A 32 6.48 5.06 4.88
CA ALA A 32 6.96 4.51 3.62
C ALA A 32 7.34 3.03 3.78
N PHE A 33 8.08 2.66 4.83
CA PHE A 33 8.37 1.24 5.12
C PHE A 33 7.10 0.44 5.40
N ALA A 34 6.14 0.97 6.15
CA ALA A 34 4.88 0.30 6.45
C ALA A 34 4.07 0.00 5.17
N GLY A 35 4.05 0.97 4.24
CA GLY A 35 3.33 0.87 2.98
C GLY A 35 4.01 -0.04 1.97
N ALA A 36 5.33 -0.17 2.02
CA ALA A 36 6.12 -0.94 1.05
C ALA A 36 5.66 -2.40 0.90
N LEU A 37 5.16 -3.03 1.95
CA LEU A 37 4.70 -4.44 1.91
C LEU A 37 3.26 -4.56 1.38
N LEU A 38 2.41 -3.59 1.70
CA LEU A 38 1.02 -3.53 1.23
C LEU A 38 0.91 -3.09 -0.23
N SER A 39 1.85 -2.28 -0.72
CA SER A 39 1.88 -1.78 -2.10
C SER A 39 2.63 -2.69 -3.07
N GLY A 40 2.73 -4.00 -2.80
CA GLY A 40 3.44 -4.99 -3.63
C GLY A 40 3.11 -4.92 -5.14
N SER A 41 1.92 -4.44 -5.51
CA SER A 41 1.49 -4.22 -6.90
C SER A 41 2.15 -3.01 -7.58
N VAL A 42 2.56 -1.99 -6.83
CA VAL A 42 3.21 -0.79 -7.38
C VAL A 42 4.63 -1.12 -7.88
N TYR A 43 5.33 -2.03 -7.21
CA TYR A 43 6.62 -2.53 -7.67
C TYR A 43 6.48 -3.28 -8.99
N ASP A 44 5.38 -4.01 -9.17
CA ASP A 44 5.07 -4.72 -10.42
C ASP A 44 4.95 -3.72 -11.59
N VAL A 45 4.38 -2.53 -11.37
CA VAL A 45 4.26 -1.47 -12.39
C VAL A 45 5.56 -0.70 -12.59
N LEU A 46 6.29 -0.38 -11.52
CA LEU A 46 7.57 0.34 -11.61
C LEU A 46 8.66 -0.51 -12.29
N LEU A 47 8.70 -1.82 -12.02
CA LEU A 47 9.63 -2.75 -12.66
C LEU A 47 9.31 -2.99 -14.14
N ARG A 48 8.04 -2.82 -14.56
CA ARG A 48 7.65 -2.83 -15.99
C ARG A 48 8.13 -1.61 -16.75
N GLY A 49 8.36 -0.49 -16.08
CA GLY A 49 8.81 0.76 -16.70
C GLY A 49 10.31 0.84 -16.97
N ILE A 50 11.11 -0.13 -16.52
CA ILE A 50 12.54 -0.20 -16.79
C ILE A 50 12.74 -0.75 -18.21
N PRO A 51 13.22 0.06 -19.18
CA PRO A 51 13.43 -0.42 -20.54
C PRO A 51 14.49 -1.53 -20.51
N LYS A 52 14.07 -2.76 -20.81
CA LYS A 52 15.00 -3.87 -21.03
C LYS A 52 15.31 -3.89 -22.52
N GLY A 53 16.59 -3.79 -22.89
CA GLY A 53 17.07 -3.88 -24.27
C GLY A 53 16.96 -5.30 -24.86
N GLY A 54 15.82 -5.98 -24.67
CA GLY A 54 15.53 -7.31 -25.16
C GLY A 54 14.08 -7.46 -25.62
N PRO A 55 13.74 -8.51 -26.37
CA PRO A 55 12.41 -8.69 -26.95
C PRO A 55 11.32 -8.70 -25.88
N PRO A 56 10.11 -8.20 -26.21
CA PRO A 56 9.04 -7.93 -25.27
C PRO A 56 8.46 -9.23 -24.72
N THR A 57 9.08 -9.73 -23.64
CA THR A 57 8.53 -10.83 -22.85
C THR A 57 8.08 -10.23 -21.52
N GLU A 58 6.76 -10.13 -21.40
CA GLU A 58 6.04 -9.64 -20.21
C GLU A 58 6.64 -10.18 -18.91
N PRO A 59 7.11 -9.31 -17.99
CA PRO A 59 7.39 -9.76 -16.66
C PRO A 59 6.54 -8.98 -15.65
N SER A 60 5.58 -9.70 -15.08
CA SER A 60 5.17 -9.49 -13.70
C SER A 60 6.39 -9.59 -12.75
N PHE A 61 6.28 -9.21 -11.48
CA PHE A 61 7.32 -9.44 -10.46
C PHE A 61 7.85 -10.88 -10.52
N ILE A 62 6.97 -11.87 -10.72
CA ILE A 62 7.32 -13.27 -10.98
C ILE A 62 8.11 -13.42 -12.29
N GLY A 63 7.67 -12.81 -13.37
CA GLY A 63 8.42 -12.78 -14.64
C GLY A 63 9.75 -12.04 -14.58
N SER A 64 10.00 -11.16 -13.61
CA SER A 64 11.33 -10.57 -13.37
C SER A 64 12.25 -11.49 -12.56
N LEU A 65 11.64 -12.38 -11.75
CA LEU A 65 12.33 -13.48 -11.09
C LEU A 65 12.64 -14.62 -12.08
N ILE A 66 11.87 -14.80 -13.17
CA ILE A 66 12.13 -15.86 -14.16
C ILE A 66 13.49 -15.71 -14.86
N PRO A 67 13.96 -14.54 -15.34
CA PRO A 67 15.31 -14.37 -15.86
C PRO A 67 16.39 -14.55 -14.80
N LEU A 68 16.15 -14.11 -13.56
CA LEU A 68 17.08 -14.36 -12.44
C LEU A 68 17.15 -15.86 -12.12
N TRP A 69 16.00 -16.55 -12.15
CA TRP A 69 15.85 -17.98 -11.96
C TRP A 69 16.46 -18.76 -13.14
N ASN A 70 16.26 -18.31 -14.36
CA ASN A 70 16.83 -18.92 -15.56
C ASN A 70 18.33 -18.65 -15.65
N GLN A 71 18.83 -17.48 -15.22
CA GLN A 71 20.27 -17.24 -15.05
C GLN A 71 20.85 -18.09 -13.92
N PHE A 72 20.10 -18.27 -12.83
CA PHE A 72 20.47 -19.17 -11.73
C PHE A 72 20.54 -20.63 -12.21
N MET A 73 19.53 -21.11 -12.94
CA MET A 73 19.44 -22.48 -13.48
C MET A 73 20.40 -22.71 -14.65
N ALA A 74 20.61 -21.71 -15.51
CA ALA A 74 21.59 -21.77 -16.59
C ALA A 74 23.02 -21.79 -16.02
N GLY A 75 23.29 -20.97 -15.00
CA GLY A 75 24.49 -21.06 -14.18
C GLY A 75 24.66 -22.49 -13.65
N TRP A 76 23.62 -23.06 -13.03
CA TRP A 76 23.62 -24.43 -12.50
C TRP A 76 23.98 -25.51 -13.55
N SER A 77 23.51 -25.37 -14.79
CA SER A 77 23.77 -26.34 -15.87
C SER A 77 25.13 -26.21 -16.56
N SER A 78 25.83 -25.09 -16.38
CA SER A 78 27.05 -24.75 -17.13
C SER A 78 28.36 -25.06 -16.40
N TYR A 79 28.30 -25.54 -15.16
CA TYR A 79 29.48 -25.78 -14.33
C TYR A 79 29.99 -27.23 -14.43
N ASN A 80 31.29 -27.39 -14.71
CA ASN A 80 32.02 -28.64 -14.48
C ASN A 80 31.94 -29.03 -13.00
N MET A 81 32.01 -30.32 -12.64
CA MET A 81 31.83 -30.83 -11.26
C MET A 81 32.58 -30.06 -10.16
N VAL A 82 33.76 -29.52 -10.44
CA VAL A 82 34.54 -28.69 -9.49
C VAL A 82 33.98 -27.27 -9.36
N ASP A 83 33.59 -26.65 -10.48
CA ASP A 83 32.87 -25.37 -10.48
C ASP A 83 31.42 -25.54 -10.00
N LEU A 84 30.86 -26.75 -10.03
CA LEU A 84 29.53 -27.05 -9.51
C LEU A 84 29.55 -27.02 -7.98
N VAL A 85 30.63 -27.49 -7.34
CA VAL A 85 30.79 -27.41 -5.88
C VAL A 85 31.12 -25.98 -5.42
N LEU A 86 32.06 -25.30 -6.06
CA LEU A 86 32.40 -23.90 -5.68
C LEU A 86 31.34 -22.89 -6.14
N GLY A 87 30.75 -23.09 -7.32
CA GLY A 87 29.66 -22.30 -7.86
C GLY A 87 28.33 -22.51 -7.14
N SER A 88 28.02 -23.73 -6.68
CA SER A 88 26.85 -23.97 -5.81
C SER A 88 27.00 -23.30 -4.44
N LEU A 89 28.22 -23.23 -3.88
CA LEU A 89 28.47 -22.46 -2.66
C LEU A 89 28.24 -20.96 -2.89
N ASN A 90 28.76 -20.39 -3.97
CA ASN A 90 28.51 -18.98 -4.31
C ASN A 90 27.02 -18.70 -4.56
N ALA A 91 26.33 -19.58 -5.29
CA ALA A 91 24.89 -19.47 -5.55
C ALA A 91 24.08 -19.57 -4.25
N LEU A 92 24.47 -20.46 -3.33
CA LEU A 92 23.84 -20.61 -2.02
C LEU A 92 24.11 -19.39 -1.13
N ILE A 93 25.32 -18.83 -1.15
CA ILE A 93 25.66 -17.60 -0.42
C ILE A 93 24.84 -16.41 -0.95
N ILE A 94 24.79 -16.22 -2.27
CA ILE A 94 24.01 -15.14 -2.90
C ILE A 94 22.52 -15.30 -2.59
N THR A 95 21.98 -16.52 -2.75
CA THR A 95 20.57 -16.82 -2.46
C THR A 95 20.26 -16.60 -0.98
N GLY A 96 21.11 -17.11 -0.08
CA GLY A 96 20.99 -16.90 1.36
C GLY A 96 21.02 -15.42 1.72
N PHE A 97 21.94 -14.65 1.13
CA PHE A 97 22.05 -13.21 1.34
C PHE A 97 20.80 -12.45 0.87
N VAL A 98 20.29 -12.76 -0.34
CA VAL A 98 19.04 -12.17 -0.87
C VAL A 98 17.84 -12.52 0.01
N LEU A 99 17.74 -13.77 0.48
CA LEU A 99 16.67 -14.19 1.38
C LEU A 99 16.73 -13.46 2.72
N VAL A 100 17.92 -13.31 3.30
CA VAL A 100 18.13 -12.55 4.55
C VAL A 100 17.74 -11.09 4.38
N ILE A 101 18.16 -10.43 3.29
CA ILE A 101 17.77 -9.04 3.00
C ILE A 101 16.26 -8.93 2.81
N THR A 102 15.66 -9.83 2.03
CA THR A 102 14.22 -9.80 1.76
C THR A 102 13.42 -9.97 3.05
N PHE A 103 13.82 -10.93 3.90
CA PHE A 103 13.22 -11.15 5.20
C PHE A 103 13.40 -9.94 6.13
N ALA A 104 14.60 -9.33 6.15
CA ALA A 104 14.86 -8.13 6.94
C ALA A 104 13.99 -6.95 6.51
N LEU A 105 13.85 -6.70 5.20
CA LEU A 105 12.97 -5.66 4.65
C LEU A 105 11.50 -5.93 5.00
N PHE A 106 11.06 -7.20 4.90
CA PHE A 106 9.71 -7.60 5.27
C PHE A 106 9.45 -7.36 6.77
N ALA A 107 10.38 -7.77 7.63
CA ALA A 107 10.30 -7.55 9.06
C ALA A 107 10.27 -6.05 9.42
N ILE A 108 11.13 -5.23 8.81
CA ILE A 108 11.13 -3.76 9.01
C ILE A 108 9.77 -3.17 8.63
N SER A 109 9.20 -3.61 7.50
CA SER A 109 7.89 -3.13 7.07
C SER A 109 6.79 -3.48 8.08
N VAL A 110 6.75 -4.72 8.56
CA VAL A 110 5.77 -5.18 9.56
C VAL A 110 5.89 -4.40 10.87
N ILE A 111 7.12 -4.19 11.36
CA ILE A 111 7.40 -3.38 12.55
C ILE A 111 6.91 -1.95 12.36
N ALA A 112 7.13 -1.39 11.18
CA ALA A 112 6.72 -0.02 10.85
C ALA A 112 5.19 0.14 10.88
N GLN A 113 4.42 -0.87 10.44
CA GLN A 113 2.96 -0.85 10.51
C GLN A 113 2.46 -0.77 11.96
N GLY A 114 2.98 -1.63 12.84
CA GLY A 114 2.63 -1.61 14.27
C GLY A 114 3.05 -0.33 14.97
N THR A 115 4.26 0.16 14.64
CA THR A 115 4.81 1.43 15.13
C THR A 115 3.91 2.61 14.78
N LEU A 116 3.45 2.67 13.54
CA LEU A 116 2.64 3.77 13.03
C LEU A 116 1.27 3.84 13.73
N VAL A 117 0.58 2.69 13.85
CA VAL A 117 -0.71 2.60 14.55
C VAL A 117 -0.59 3.03 16.02
N TYR A 118 0.45 2.57 16.71
CA TYR A 118 0.72 2.97 18.09
C TYR A 118 1.03 4.47 18.21
N ALA A 119 1.83 5.00 17.29
CA ALA A 119 2.22 6.41 17.28
C ALA A 119 1.03 7.34 17.05
N ILE A 120 0.17 7.00 16.09
CA ILE A 120 -1.06 7.76 15.80
C ILE A 120 -1.94 7.85 17.04
N ASN A 121 -2.15 6.72 17.73
CA ASN A 121 -2.99 6.68 18.91
C ASN A 121 -2.42 7.51 20.08
N THR A 122 -1.10 7.44 20.28
CA THR A 122 -0.43 8.15 21.38
C THR A 122 -0.41 9.66 21.15
N ASN A 123 -0.13 10.09 19.93
CA ASN A 123 -0.16 11.50 19.55
C ASN A 123 -1.58 12.10 19.66
N HIS A 124 -2.61 11.32 19.36
CA HIS A 124 -3.99 11.75 19.57
C HIS A 124 -4.30 12.02 21.06
N ARG A 125 -3.61 11.35 21.99
CA ARG A 125 -3.72 11.59 23.43
C ARG A 125 -2.81 12.72 23.94
N LYS A 126 -2.21 13.51 23.03
CA LYS A 126 -1.28 14.63 23.31
C LYS A 126 -0.07 14.26 24.17
N LYS A 127 0.37 13.00 24.15
CA LYS A 127 1.58 12.57 24.86
C LYS A 127 2.79 12.72 23.95
N THR A 128 3.91 13.22 24.49
CA THR A 128 5.19 13.27 23.78
C THR A 128 5.71 11.86 23.59
N LEU A 129 5.67 11.36 22.35
CA LEU A 129 6.15 10.03 22.00
C LEU A 129 7.58 10.06 21.48
N ARG A 130 8.45 9.23 22.07
CA ARG A 130 9.78 8.93 21.53
C ARG A 130 9.65 7.81 20.48
N VAL A 131 10.33 7.96 19.35
CA VAL A 131 10.28 7.00 18.23
C VAL A 131 10.73 5.60 18.66
N ARG A 132 11.72 5.51 19.56
CA ARG A 132 12.22 4.24 20.12
C ARG A 132 11.13 3.43 20.83
N ASP A 133 10.27 4.10 21.59
CA ASP A 133 9.19 3.43 22.33
C ASP A 133 8.16 2.86 21.36
N ALA A 134 7.83 3.63 20.32
CA ALA A 134 6.92 3.21 19.25
C ALA A 134 7.47 1.99 18.47
N LEU A 135 8.76 2.02 18.12
CA LEU A 135 9.44 0.91 17.44
C LEU A 135 9.48 -0.35 18.30
N THR A 136 9.68 -0.21 19.61
CA THR A 136 9.68 -1.34 20.54
C THR A 136 8.30 -2.01 20.59
N VAL A 137 7.22 -1.24 20.57
CA VAL A 137 5.86 -1.78 20.49
C VAL A 137 5.62 -2.48 19.14
N GLY A 138 6.05 -1.87 18.03
CA GLY A 138 5.98 -2.50 16.71
C GLY A 138 6.75 -3.83 16.62
N ALA A 139 7.95 -3.89 17.20
CA ALA A 139 8.80 -5.08 17.25
C ALA A 139 8.16 -6.22 18.05
N ARG A 140 7.52 -5.92 19.19
CA ARG A 140 6.80 -6.93 19.99
C ARG A 140 5.60 -7.52 19.23
N ALA A 141 4.99 -6.74 18.34
CA ALA A 141 3.88 -7.17 17.50
C ALA A 141 4.32 -7.79 16.16
N LEU A 142 5.61 -8.02 15.93
CA LEU A 142 6.14 -8.55 14.67
C LEU A 142 5.40 -9.82 14.24
N TRP A 143 5.38 -10.86 15.08
CA TRP A 143 4.80 -12.15 14.69
C TRP A 143 3.29 -12.11 14.43
N PRO A 144 2.44 -11.54 15.31
CA PRO A 144 1.02 -11.45 15.03
C PRO A 144 0.69 -10.64 13.77
N VAL A 145 1.39 -9.52 13.54
CA VAL A 145 1.18 -8.69 12.35
C VAL A 145 1.71 -9.37 11.09
N LEU A 146 2.81 -10.11 11.18
CA LEU A 146 3.35 -10.93 10.09
C LEU A 146 2.32 -11.95 9.63
N VAL A 147 1.76 -12.73 10.56
CA VAL A 147 0.75 -13.76 10.24
C VAL A 147 -0.51 -13.11 9.67
N LEU A 148 -0.94 -11.98 10.22
CA LEU A 148 -2.06 -11.21 9.66
C LEU A 148 -1.80 -10.80 8.20
N ASN A 149 -0.59 -10.31 7.90
CA ASN A 149 -0.21 -9.92 6.54
C ASN A 149 -0.12 -11.13 5.60
N LEU A 150 0.37 -12.27 6.07
CA LEU A 150 0.41 -13.51 5.28
C LEU A 150 -0.99 -14.03 4.95
N ILE A 151 -1.93 -13.97 5.90
CA ILE A 151 -3.34 -14.33 5.65
C ILE A 151 -3.95 -13.40 4.61
N ALA A 152 -3.79 -12.08 4.77
CA ALA A 152 -4.30 -11.11 3.81
C ALA A 152 -3.68 -11.31 2.42
N LEU A 153 -2.37 -11.55 2.36
CA LEU A 153 -1.65 -11.83 1.12
C LEU A 153 -2.15 -13.11 0.45
N ALA A 154 -2.37 -14.20 1.21
CA ALA A 154 -2.90 -15.45 0.68
C ALA A 154 -4.28 -15.25 0.03
N VAL A 155 -5.18 -14.50 0.68
CA VAL A 155 -6.49 -14.17 0.13
C VAL A 155 -6.35 -13.30 -1.14
N LEU A 156 -5.48 -12.29 -1.11
CA LEU A 156 -5.24 -11.43 -2.28
C LEU A 156 -4.64 -12.21 -3.46
N LEU A 157 -3.69 -13.12 -3.22
CA LEU A 157 -3.11 -13.99 -4.24
C LEU A 157 -4.16 -14.96 -4.80
N ALA A 158 -5.01 -15.54 -3.95
CA ALA A 158 -6.10 -16.39 -4.40
C ALA A 158 -7.07 -15.63 -5.31
N THR A 159 -7.50 -14.43 -4.90
CA THR A 159 -8.39 -13.59 -5.73
C THR A 159 -7.73 -13.17 -7.06
N ARG A 160 -6.44 -12.80 -7.05
CA ARG A 160 -5.69 -12.45 -8.28
C ARG A 160 -5.52 -13.67 -9.19
N GLY A 161 -5.25 -14.84 -8.63
CA GLY A 161 -5.15 -16.10 -9.37
C GLY A 161 -6.47 -16.45 -10.06
N LEU A 162 -7.60 -16.30 -9.37
CA LEU A 162 -8.92 -16.54 -9.94
C LEU A 162 -9.25 -15.56 -11.09
N ILE A 163 -8.97 -14.26 -10.93
CA ILE A 163 -9.09 -13.28 -12.03
C ILE A 163 -8.22 -13.70 -13.22
N GLY A 164 -6.98 -14.10 -12.96
CA GLY A 164 -6.03 -14.52 -13.97
C GLY A 164 -6.51 -15.73 -14.78
N ILE A 165 -7.10 -16.73 -14.11
CA ILE A 165 -7.69 -17.90 -14.76
C ILE A 165 -8.85 -17.48 -15.66
N THR A 166 -9.76 -16.63 -15.19
CA THR A 166 -10.89 -16.14 -16.00
C THR A 166 -10.40 -15.37 -17.23
N LEU A 167 -9.39 -14.51 -17.07
CA LEU A 167 -8.79 -13.79 -18.18
C LEU A 167 -8.10 -14.72 -19.18
N SER A 168 -7.40 -15.76 -18.70
CA SER A 168 -6.73 -16.73 -19.58
C SER A 168 -7.74 -17.49 -20.46
N ILE A 169 -8.90 -17.86 -19.92
CA ILE A 169 -9.96 -18.54 -20.68
C ILE A 169 -10.60 -17.59 -21.71
N LEU A 170 -10.71 -16.29 -21.37
CA LEU A 170 -11.22 -15.26 -22.26
C LEU A 170 -10.29 -15.04 -23.47
N LEU A 171 -8.98 -15.04 -23.26
CA LEU A 171 -8.00 -14.83 -24.34
C LEU A 171 -7.99 -15.96 -25.37
N THR A 172 -8.44 -17.17 -25.00
CA THR A 172 -8.55 -18.29 -25.94
C THR A 172 -9.92 -18.39 -26.61
N ASN A 173 -10.93 -17.67 -26.11
CA ASN A 173 -12.32 -17.78 -26.55
C ASN A 173 -13.00 -16.41 -26.64
N GLU A 174 -13.23 -15.92 -27.86
CA GLU A 174 -13.85 -14.62 -28.12
C GLU A 174 -15.39 -14.64 -27.98
N SER A 175 -15.91 -15.02 -26.81
CA SER A 175 -17.35 -15.02 -26.53
C SER A 175 -17.77 -13.81 -25.71
N ALA A 176 -18.82 -13.10 -26.14
CA ALA A 176 -19.42 -11.98 -25.40
C ALA A 176 -19.83 -12.37 -23.95
N VAL A 177 -20.26 -13.63 -23.75
CA VAL A 177 -20.63 -14.15 -22.42
C VAL A 177 -19.41 -14.21 -21.50
N LEU A 178 -18.24 -14.59 -22.02
CA LEU A 178 -17.00 -14.65 -21.23
C LEU A 178 -16.51 -13.24 -20.85
N TYR A 179 -16.70 -12.24 -21.72
CA TYR A 179 -16.41 -10.84 -21.38
C TYR A 179 -17.28 -10.36 -20.21
N LEU A 180 -18.58 -10.67 -20.23
CA LEU A 180 -19.48 -10.33 -19.13
C LEU A 180 -19.10 -11.05 -17.83
N LEU A 181 -18.79 -12.35 -17.91
CA LEU A 181 -18.33 -13.14 -16.77
C LEU A 181 -17.03 -12.59 -16.17
N TYR A 182 -16.08 -12.20 -17.04
CA TYR A 182 -14.82 -11.58 -16.63
C TYR A 182 -15.07 -10.26 -15.90
N LEU A 183 -15.92 -9.39 -16.44
CA LEU A 183 -16.25 -8.11 -15.83
C LEU A 183 -16.92 -8.29 -14.45
N LEU A 184 -17.86 -9.23 -14.33
CA LEU A 184 -18.51 -9.56 -13.06
C LEU A 184 -17.51 -10.12 -12.04
N SER A 185 -16.65 -11.04 -12.49
CA SER A 185 -15.59 -11.63 -11.65
C SER A 185 -14.61 -10.57 -11.18
N PHE A 186 -14.20 -9.65 -12.05
CA PHE A 186 -13.31 -8.55 -11.71
C PHE A 186 -13.91 -7.68 -10.60
N VAL A 187 -15.16 -7.24 -10.74
CA VAL A 187 -15.85 -6.43 -9.72
C VAL A 187 -15.94 -7.18 -8.39
N LEU A 188 -16.33 -8.47 -8.42
CA LEU A 188 -16.43 -9.31 -7.24
C LEU A 188 -15.06 -9.43 -6.52
N PHE A 189 -14.01 -9.77 -7.24
CA PHE A 189 -12.69 -10.01 -6.67
C PHE A 189 -12.00 -8.72 -6.19
N VAL A 190 -12.20 -7.59 -6.87
CA VAL A 190 -11.78 -6.27 -6.38
C VAL A 190 -12.51 -5.93 -5.07
N GLY A 191 -13.81 -6.24 -4.99
CA GLY A 191 -14.59 -6.09 -3.76
C GLY A 191 -14.02 -6.93 -2.61
N ILE A 192 -13.77 -8.23 -2.84
CA ILE A 192 -13.18 -9.13 -1.83
C ILE A 192 -11.79 -8.65 -1.39
N GLY A 193 -10.94 -8.20 -2.32
CA GLY A 193 -9.62 -7.66 -2.00
C GLY A 193 -9.71 -6.39 -1.13
N SER A 194 -10.63 -5.49 -1.47
CA SER A 194 -10.87 -4.26 -0.70
C SER A 194 -11.35 -4.56 0.72
N ILE A 195 -12.28 -5.51 0.87
CA ILE A 195 -12.80 -5.96 2.16
C ILE A 195 -11.67 -6.57 3.01
N THR A 196 -10.85 -7.43 2.40
CA THR A 196 -9.70 -8.07 3.06
C THR A 196 -8.73 -7.03 3.63
N ILE A 197 -8.39 -5.99 2.86
CA ILE A 197 -7.48 -4.91 3.30
C ILE A 197 -8.08 -4.14 4.48
N VAL A 198 -9.38 -3.83 4.44
CA VAL A 198 -10.05 -3.15 5.55
C VAL A 198 -10.03 -4.00 6.81
N ILE A 199 -10.40 -5.29 6.71
CA ILE A 199 -10.41 -6.20 7.86
C ILE A 199 -9.01 -6.30 8.44
N GLN A 200 -7.99 -6.42 7.60
CA GLN A 200 -6.58 -6.47 8.01
C GLN A 200 -6.19 -5.19 8.75
N ILE A 201 -6.53 -4.01 8.25
CA ILE A 201 -6.24 -2.74 8.95
C ILE A 201 -6.99 -2.62 10.29
N PHE A 202 -8.27 -3.02 10.36
CA PHE A 202 -9.01 -3.01 11.62
C PHE A 202 -8.49 -4.04 12.62
N ALA A 203 -8.11 -5.23 12.15
CA ALA A 203 -7.46 -6.25 12.97
C ALA A 203 -6.12 -5.75 13.51
N LEU A 204 -5.30 -5.10 12.68
CA LEU A 204 -4.06 -4.46 13.11
C LEU A 204 -4.31 -3.44 14.23
N ASN A 205 -5.33 -2.58 14.09
CA ASN A 205 -5.71 -1.66 15.15
C ASN A 205 -6.18 -2.39 16.42
N GLY A 206 -6.96 -3.46 16.30
CA GLY A 206 -7.37 -4.29 17.44
C GLY A 206 -6.18 -4.92 18.18
N MET A 207 -5.20 -5.46 17.46
CA MET A 207 -4.00 -6.05 18.07
C MET A 207 -3.15 -4.99 18.79
N ILE A 208 -2.86 -3.87 18.11
CA ILE A 208 -1.93 -2.86 18.65
C ILE A 208 -2.57 -1.99 19.74
N LEU A 209 -3.84 -1.61 19.58
CA LEU A 209 -4.50 -0.67 20.49
C LEU A 209 -5.20 -1.35 21.66
N GLN A 210 -5.67 -2.59 21.47
CA GLN A 210 -6.47 -3.30 22.46
C GLN A 210 -5.78 -4.58 22.97
N GLY A 211 -4.60 -4.92 22.46
CA GLY A 211 -3.89 -6.15 22.84
C GLY A 211 -4.64 -7.42 22.46
N ALA A 212 -5.54 -7.35 21.46
CA ALA A 212 -6.31 -8.51 21.04
C ALA A 212 -5.42 -9.59 20.41
N THR A 213 -5.76 -10.87 20.60
CA THR A 213 -5.11 -11.96 19.86
C THR A 213 -5.46 -11.89 18.38
N LEU A 214 -4.67 -12.54 17.51
CA LEU A 214 -4.90 -12.51 16.06
C LEU A 214 -6.34 -12.89 15.67
N ALA A 215 -6.87 -13.98 16.22
CA ALA A 215 -8.23 -14.43 15.94
C ALA A 215 -9.30 -13.42 16.41
N GLN A 216 -9.14 -12.89 17.63
CA GLN A 216 -10.04 -11.87 18.17
C GLN A 216 -9.98 -10.57 17.34
N ALA A 217 -8.79 -10.19 16.89
CA ALA A 217 -8.57 -9.00 16.08
C ALA A 217 -9.23 -9.11 14.71
N ILE A 218 -9.11 -10.25 14.04
CA ILE A 218 -9.80 -10.52 12.76
C ILE A 218 -11.32 -10.52 12.96
N ALA A 219 -11.82 -11.21 14.00
CA ALA A 219 -13.25 -11.25 14.30
C ALA A 219 -13.82 -9.84 14.57
N ARG A 220 -13.11 -9.02 15.36
CA ARG A 220 -13.48 -7.61 15.59
C ARG A 220 -13.40 -6.77 14.33
N GLY A 221 -12.36 -6.95 13.52
CA GLY A 221 -12.23 -6.23 12.25
C GLY A 221 -13.40 -6.52 11.31
N TRP A 222 -13.81 -7.78 11.24
CA TRP A 222 -14.98 -8.22 10.50
C TRP A 222 -16.30 -7.67 11.07
N GLU A 223 -16.47 -7.67 12.39
CA GLU A 223 -17.64 -7.11 13.05
C GLU A 223 -17.79 -5.60 12.78
N VAL A 224 -16.70 -4.85 12.94
CA VAL A 224 -16.67 -3.40 12.67
C VAL A 224 -17.01 -3.12 11.22
N PHE A 225 -16.42 -3.89 10.29
CA PHE A 225 -16.72 -3.77 8.86
C PHE A 225 -18.19 -4.06 8.56
N ARG A 226 -18.73 -5.21 9.01
CA ARG A 226 -20.13 -5.59 8.76
C ARG A 226 -21.11 -4.54 9.29
N ARG A 227 -20.87 -4.03 10.50
CA ARG A 227 -21.76 -3.06 11.16
C ARG A 227 -21.72 -1.68 10.48
N HIS A 228 -20.60 -1.32 9.86
CA HIS A 228 -20.38 0.01 9.29
C HIS A 228 -19.83 -0.06 7.85
N TRP A 229 -20.31 -1.01 7.04
CA TRP A 229 -19.76 -1.27 5.71
C TRP A 229 -19.92 -0.06 4.79
N VAL A 230 -21.07 0.62 4.86
CA VAL A 230 -21.35 1.84 4.10
C VAL A 230 -20.32 2.92 4.41
N VAL A 231 -20.01 3.10 5.69
CA VAL A 231 -19.05 4.10 6.16
C VAL A 231 -17.64 3.77 5.70
N THR A 232 -17.31 2.49 5.72
CA THR A 232 -16.04 1.99 5.24
C THR A 232 -15.90 2.26 3.75
N VAL A 233 -16.89 1.90 2.93
CA VAL A 233 -16.87 2.09 1.47
C VAL A 233 -16.73 3.57 1.10
N GLU A 234 -17.47 4.47 1.76
CA GLU A 234 -17.30 5.92 1.56
C GLU A 234 -15.86 6.37 1.90
N THR A 235 -15.26 5.81 2.95
CA THR A 235 -13.89 6.13 3.35
C THR A 235 -12.87 5.60 2.34
N ILE A 236 -13.06 4.39 1.81
CA ILE A 236 -12.24 3.82 0.73
C ILE A 236 -12.28 4.74 -0.48
N ALA A 237 -13.47 5.16 -0.91
CA ALA A 237 -13.62 6.04 -2.08
C ALA A 237 -12.91 7.39 -1.87
N MET A 238 -13.02 7.99 -0.68
CA MET A 238 -12.30 9.24 -0.35
C MET A 238 -10.78 9.04 -0.37
N LEU A 239 -10.27 7.98 0.25
CA LEU A 239 -8.83 7.67 0.26
C LEU A 239 -8.29 7.30 -1.13
N PHE A 240 -9.12 6.67 -1.97
CA PHE A 240 -8.81 6.41 -3.37
C PHE A 240 -8.61 7.71 -4.15
N VAL A 241 -9.54 8.66 -4.05
CA VAL A 241 -9.41 9.99 -4.71
C VAL A 241 -8.16 10.71 -4.24
N ILE A 242 -7.85 10.67 -2.94
CA ILE A 242 -6.62 11.26 -2.40
C ILE A 242 -5.38 10.56 -2.96
N SER A 243 -5.40 9.24 -3.08
CA SER A 243 -4.28 8.46 -3.64
C SER A 243 -4.06 8.78 -5.12
N VAL A 244 -5.13 8.86 -5.91
CA VAL A 244 -5.06 9.27 -7.32
C VAL A 244 -4.50 10.69 -7.43
N GLY A 245 -4.98 11.62 -6.60
CA GLY A 245 -4.46 12.99 -6.54
C GLY A 245 -2.98 13.05 -6.18
N ALA A 246 -2.53 12.24 -5.21
CA ALA A 246 -1.12 12.15 -4.84
C ALA A 246 -0.25 11.60 -5.99
N THR A 247 -0.75 10.60 -6.73
CA THR A 247 -0.07 10.06 -7.92
C THR A 247 0.02 11.10 -9.04
N ILE A 248 -1.08 11.82 -9.35
CA ILE A 248 -1.07 12.91 -10.33
C ILE A 248 -0.07 14.00 -9.92
N LEU A 249 -0.06 14.37 -8.63
CA LEU A 249 0.90 15.33 -8.10
C LEU A 249 2.35 14.85 -8.26
N ALA A 250 2.63 13.58 -7.99
CA ALA A 250 3.96 12.99 -8.20
C ALA A 250 4.41 13.08 -9.67
N PHE A 251 3.52 12.76 -10.62
CA PHE A 251 3.80 12.91 -12.05
C PHE A 251 4.03 14.37 -12.45
N ALA A 252 3.19 15.30 -11.98
CA ALA A 252 3.35 16.72 -12.26
C ALA A 252 4.68 17.27 -11.73
N LEU A 253 5.07 16.88 -10.51
CA LEU A 253 6.36 17.25 -9.94
C LEU A 253 7.53 16.65 -10.73
N GLY A 254 7.40 15.40 -11.21
CA GLY A 254 8.38 14.79 -12.11
C GLY A 254 8.54 15.56 -13.42
N MET A 255 7.44 16.01 -14.03
CA MET A 255 7.48 16.85 -15.25
C MET A 255 8.08 18.24 -14.99
N ILE A 256 7.78 18.86 -13.85
CA ILE A 256 8.37 20.16 -13.50
C ILE A 256 9.87 20.02 -13.26
N LEU A 257 10.32 18.96 -12.60
CA LEU A 257 11.73 18.70 -12.33
C LEU A 257 12.51 18.24 -13.57
N SER A 258 11.84 17.67 -14.58
CA SER A 258 12.52 17.25 -15.81
C SER A 258 13.03 18.45 -16.64
N VAL A 259 12.39 19.62 -16.53
CA VAL A 259 12.84 20.85 -17.21
C VAL A 259 14.22 21.31 -16.75
N PRO A 260 14.48 21.59 -15.45
CA PRO A 260 15.82 21.97 -15.00
C PRO A 260 16.83 20.85 -15.20
N TYR A 261 16.42 19.58 -15.08
CA TYR A 261 17.29 18.45 -15.44
C TYR A 261 17.73 18.51 -16.90
N PHE A 262 16.79 18.72 -17.83
CA PHE A 262 17.08 18.79 -19.26
C PHE A 262 18.02 19.96 -19.59
N ILE A 263 17.79 21.14 -19.00
CA ILE A 263 18.68 22.30 -19.17
C ILE A 263 20.09 21.99 -18.68
N MET A 264 20.22 21.44 -17.46
CA MET A 264 21.52 21.09 -16.88
C MET A 264 22.23 19.99 -17.67
N ALA A 265 21.49 18.99 -18.17
CA ALA A 265 22.02 17.92 -19.00
C ALA A 265 22.50 18.45 -20.36
N MET A 266 21.77 19.38 -20.97
CA MET A 266 22.19 20.04 -22.22
C MET A 266 23.45 20.88 -22.01
N VAL A 267 23.54 21.66 -20.93
CA VAL A 267 24.76 22.42 -20.60
C VAL A 267 25.95 21.48 -20.36
N ALA A 268 25.73 20.34 -19.69
CA ALA A 268 26.77 19.35 -19.45
C ALA A 268 27.37 18.78 -20.73
N ILE A 269 26.49 18.48 -21.70
CA ILE A 269 26.88 17.91 -22.99
C ILE A 269 27.49 19.00 -23.89
N ALA A 270 26.81 20.14 -24.04
CA ALA A 270 27.16 21.17 -25.02
C ALA A 270 28.35 22.05 -24.58
N SER A 271 28.46 22.40 -23.30
CA SER A 271 29.48 23.35 -22.84
C SER A 271 30.75 22.68 -22.34
N PHE A 272 30.64 21.48 -21.76
CA PHE A 272 31.77 20.80 -21.11
C PHE A 272 32.18 19.49 -21.77
N ALA A 273 31.34 18.93 -22.65
CA ALA A 273 31.53 17.62 -23.28
C ALA A 273 32.01 16.52 -22.29
N SER A 274 31.60 16.62 -21.03
CA SER A 274 32.13 15.82 -19.92
C SER A 274 31.12 14.77 -19.49
N PRO A 275 31.39 13.47 -19.73
CA PRO A 275 30.53 12.38 -19.27
C PRO A 275 30.35 12.36 -17.75
N ALA A 276 31.38 12.81 -17.01
CA ALA A 276 31.34 12.89 -15.55
C ALA A 276 30.31 13.91 -15.07
N LEU A 277 30.25 15.10 -15.69
CA LEU A 277 29.31 16.14 -15.29
C LEU A 277 27.85 15.73 -15.60
N TRP A 278 27.61 15.11 -16.76
CA TRP A 278 26.30 14.52 -17.08
C TRP A 278 25.85 13.46 -16.07
N SER A 279 26.78 12.58 -15.66
CA SER A 279 26.50 11.54 -14.66
C SER A 279 26.16 12.14 -13.30
N ILE A 280 26.90 13.17 -12.86
CA ILE A 280 26.64 13.88 -11.61
C ILE A 280 25.25 14.53 -11.64
N VAL A 281 24.93 15.28 -12.70
CA VAL A 281 23.61 15.93 -12.86
C VAL A 281 22.48 14.89 -12.81
N THR A 282 22.66 13.75 -13.48
CA THR A 282 21.68 12.66 -13.51
C THR A 282 21.51 12.02 -12.13
N ILE A 283 22.60 11.73 -11.40
CA ILE A 283 22.54 11.17 -10.05
C ILE A 283 21.86 12.13 -9.08
N VAL A 284 22.20 13.42 -9.13
CA VAL A 284 21.57 14.44 -8.28
C VAL A 284 20.07 14.54 -8.56
N PHE A 285 19.67 14.56 -9.84
CA PHE A 285 18.26 14.54 -10.23
C PHE A 285 17.54 13.29 -9.68
N MET A 286 18.12 12.10 -9.86
CA MET A 286 17.55 10.85 -9.35
C MET A 286 17.37 10.88 -7.84
N ILE A 287 18.35 11.38 -7.08
CA ILE A 287 18.26 11.49 -5.62
C ILE A 287 17.14 12.45 -5.23
N VAL A 288 17.09 13.65 -5.81
CA VAL A 288 16.06 14.66 -5.49
C VAL A 288 14.66 14.13 -5.82
N TYR A 289 14.49 13.54 -7.00
CA TYR A 289 13.22 12.96 -7.43
C TYR A 289 12.80 11.81 -6.51
N PHE A 290 13.73 10.91 -6.17
CA PHE A 290 13.48 9.82 -5.23
C PHE A 290 13.05 10.31 -3.85
N LEU A 291 13.70 11.34 -3.29
CA LEU A 291 13.32 11.92 -1.99
C LEU A 291 11.91 12.52 -2.01
N ILE A 292 11.52 13.16 -3.11
CA ILE A 292 10.16 13.71 -3.29
C ILE A 292 9.13 12.57 -3.36
N LEU A 293 9.39 11.53 -4.15
CA LEU A 293 8.53 10.35 -4.21
C LEU A 293 8.40 9.67 -2.85
N LEU A 294 9.52 9.51 -2.13
CA LEU A 294 9.54 8.93 -0.79
C LEU A 294 8.70 9.76 0.20
N ALA A 295 8.80 11.09 0.15
CA ALA A 295 8.03 11.99 0.99
C ALA A 295 6.52 11.92 0.68
N LEU A 296 6.14 11.96 -0.61
CA LEU A 296 4.74 11.83 -1.04
C LEU A 296 4.14 10.48 -0.68
N PHE A 297 4.90 9.41 -0.90
CA PHE A 297 4.49 8.05 -0.57
C PHE A 297 4.33 7.89 0.94
N GLY A 298 5.34 8.28 1.73
CA GLY A 298 5.29 8.24 3.19
C GLY A 298 4.13 9.06 3.76
N TYR A 299 3.90 10.27 3.25
CA TYR A 299 2.76 11.10 3.63
C TYR A 299 1.41 10.42 3.33
N THR A 300 1.25 9.87 2.12
CA THR A 300 0.00 9.22 1.68
C THR A 300 -0.28 7.98 2.52
N VAL A 301 0.72 7.15 2.77
CA VAL A 301 0.57 5.96 3.64
C VAL A 301 0.22 6.39 5.07
N GLN A 302 0.91 7.39 5.63
CA GLN A 302 0.60 7.89 6.96
C GLN A 302 -0.84 8.41 7.06
N LEU A 303 -1.33 9.10 6.04
CA LEU A 303 -2.72 9.56 5.95
C LEU A 303 -3.72 8.41 5.94
N HIS A 304 -3.44 7.32 5.22
CA HIS A 304 -4.27 6.12 5.22
C HIS A 304 -4.35 5.51 6.61
N TYR A 305 -3.19 5.22 7.22
CA TYR A 305 -3.13 4.65 8.56
C TYR A 305 -3.81 5.55 9.60
N THR A 306 -3.58 6.86 9.55
CA THR A 306 -4.20 7.81 10.48
C THR A 306 -5.71 7.85 10.32
N THR A 307 -6.20 7.88 9.08
CA THR A 307 -7.64 7.85 8.79
C THR A 307 -8.27 6.57 9.34
N TRP A 308 -7.70 5.41 9.03
CA TRP A 308 -8.26 4.14 9.47
C TRP A 308 -8.17 3.92 10.98
N THR A 309 -7.08 4.34 11.62
CA THR A 309 -6.96 4.27 13.08
C THR A 309 -7.97 5.17 13.78
N LEU A 310 -8.16 6.40 13.30
CA LEU A 310 -9.18 7.30 13.86
C LEU A 310 -10.60 6.80 13.60
N MET A 311 -10.86 6.23 12.41
CA MET A 311 -12.14 5.59 12.10
C MET A 311 -12.41 4.39 13.01
N PHE A 312 -11.44 3.49 13.16
CA PHE A 312 -11.55 2.31 14.02
C PHE A 312 -11.93 2.70 15.46
N ARG A 313 -11.30 3.75 16.00
CA ARG A 313 -11.65 4.25 17.34
C ARG A 313 -13.09 4.74 17.41
N LYS A 314 -13.51 5.59 16.46
CA LYS A 314 -14.87 6.13 16.45
C LYS A 314 -15.95 5.06 16.24
N LEU A 315 -15.67 4.06 15.41
CA LEU A 315 -16.61 2.97 15.12
C LEU A 315 -16.65 1.94 16.26
N GLY A 316 -15.49 1.64 16.87
CA GLY A 316 -15.38 0.71 17.99
C GLY A 316 -15.96 1.25 19.31
N GLU A 317 -15.99 2.57 19.49
CA GLU A 317 -16.60 3.25 20.65
C GLU A 317 -18.14 3.41 20.52
N GLY A 318 -18.77 2.87 19.45
CA GLY A 318 -20.21 2.63 19.39
C GLY A 318 -21.12 3.77 18.89
N GLY A 319 -20.59 4.82 18.24
CA GLY A 319 -21.34 6.07 18.03
C GLY A 319 -21.44 6.65 16.63
N VAL A 320 -21.67 5.88 15.54
CA VAL A 320 -21.67 6.45 14.18
C VAL A 320 -22.78 5.94 13.25
N LEU A 321 -23.57 6.88 12.70
CA LEU A 321 -24.53 6.65 11.61
C LEU A 321 -23.93 7.06 10.23
N PRO A 322 -24.16 6.31 9.13
CA PRO A 322 -23.63 6.62 7.79
C PRO A 322 -24.25 7.86 7.12
N LYS A 323 -23.51 8.52 6.20
CA LYS A 323 -24.02 9.67 5.41
C LYS A 323 -25.07 9.26 4.38
N LEU A 324 -24.91 8.11 3.72
CA LEU A 324 -25.92 7.59 2.79
C LEU A 324 -27.30 7.42 3.42
N HIS A 325 -27.37 7.05 4.71
CA HIS A 325 -28.63 6.99 5.45
C HIS A 325 -29.31 8.37 5.59
N ARG A 326 -28.53 9.45 5.59
CA ARG A 326 -29.05 10.82 5.61
C ARG A 326 -29.53 11.29 4.24
N LEU A 327 -28.86 10.89 3.16
CA LEU A 327 -29.31 11.16 1.78
C LEU A 327 -30.61 10.42 1.48
N THR A 328 -30.68 9.12 1.79
CA THR A 328 -31.94 8.37 1.63
C THR A 328 -33.05 8.92 2.50
N ARG A 329 -32.77 9.33 3.75
CA ARG A 329 -33.79 10.00 4.59
C ARG A 329 -34.21 11.36 4.03
N ALA A 330 -33.29 12.15 3.46
CA ALA A 330 -33.62 13.42 2.82
C ALA A 330 -34.48 13.24 1.57
N PHE A 331 -34.24 12.20 0.79
CA PHE A 331 -35.06 11.85 -0.38
C PHE A 331 -36.42 11.25 0.02
N ILE A 332 -36.48 10.41 1.05
CA ILE A 332 -37.73 9.78 1.52
C ILE A 332 -38.65 10.80 2.22
N HIS A 333 -38.11 11.82 2.90
CA HIS A 333 -38.93 12.88 3.49
C HIS A 333 -39.44 13.91 2.48
N GLN A 334 -39.03 13.86 1.21
CA GLN A 334 -39.60 14.70 0.16
C GLN A 334 -40.79 14.05 -0.56
N THR A 335 -41.15 12.80 -0.23
CA THR A 335 -42.26 12.06 -0.86
C THR A 335 -43.31 11.61 0.17
N HIS A 336 -44.00 12.57 0.79
CA HIS A 336 -45.35 12.53 1.43
C HIS A 336 -45.44 13.71 2.43
N VAL A 337 -46.38 14.66 2.41
CA VAL A 337 -47.73 14.78 1.80
C VAL A 337 -47.99 16.28 1.53
N PRO A 338 -48.46 16.73 0.35
CA PRO A 338 -49.28 17.93 0.25
C PRO A 338 -50.72 17.59 0.66
N GLY A 339 -51.18 18.20 1.75
CA GLY A 339 -52.59 18.53 1.99
C GLY A 339 -53.61 17.39 2.19
N SER A 340 -54.20 17.39 3.39
CA SER A 340 -55.66 17.36 3.64
C SER A 340 -56.57 16.56 2.69
#